data_AF-A0A5J6GTK2-F1
#
_entry.id   AF-A0A5J6GTK2-F1
#
_cell.length_a   1.000
_cell.length_b   1.000
_cell.length_c   1.000
_cell.angle_alpha   90.00
_cell.angle_beta   90.00
_cell.angle_gamma   90.00
#
_symmetry.space_group_name_H-M   'P 1'
#
loop_
_entity.id
_entity.type
_entity.pdbx_description
1 polymer ?
#
loop_
_entity_poly.entity_id
_entity_poly.type
_entity_poly.pdbx_seq_one_letter_code
_entity_poly.pdbx_strand_id
1 'polypeptide(L)'
;MSFDLTDRPWLPVQLFDGSQTVLSLREIFARAGSVRRLAGDVPTQDFALVRLLVAILHDALDGPQDLDDWAELWESDEPFAPVPGYLDSHRQRFDLLHPVSPFFQTPGLRTAKGEVFPLDRIVADVPNGTLFFTMRPQGAKRISFAEAACWVVHAQAYDTSGIKTGVVGDERAKAGKAYPQGVAWAGSIGGVLAEGPTLRETLLLNLIAADGPITAVGGKDRPAWRGGPARPGAAADLALRPYGVRDLYTWQSRRLLLHADADGVHGVVLTYGDPLPPQNRQGLEPMSGWRRSQAQEKKHQQALVYMPQEHDPARAAWRGLAALIAPRDHNTAPRGEPPSRLRPGLVDWIARLINERVLPDRMLIRIRTYGVVYGTQQSVVDEITEDAVTLSVVLLSEADRGLGQCAVDAVADAETAVTALGALAAALAQASGSEVEAPKDTARDLGFGALDGPYRAWLAALHPGDDPQQARAQWQQTARRTLARIGAQLVAQAGEAARQGRVIELAKGGQLWLNSASADLRFRTRLNACLPLASPPAPGSEESPGGRPRKVSA
;
A
#
# COMPACT_ATOMS: atom_id res chain seq x y z
N MET A 1 11.23 7.33 -36.03
CA MET A 1 9.91 7.17 -35.38
C MET A 1 9.95 7.93 -34.06
N SER A 2 8.86 8.54 -33.62
CA SER A 2 8.81 9.35 -32.39
C SER A 2 7.45 9.15 -31.74
N PHE A 3 7.42 9.13 -30.40
CA PHE A 3 6.19 9.11 -29.61
C PHE A 3 6.40 9.96 -28.36
N ASP A 4 6.13 11.25 -28.52
CA ASP A 4 6.32 12.27 -27.49
C ASP A 4 5.22 12.22 -26.42
N LEU A 5 5.58 11.79 -25.21
CA LEU A 5 4.66 11.61 -24.09
C LEU A 5 4.12 12.94 -23.53
N THR A 6 4.71 14.08 -23.90
CA THR A 6 4.22 15.40 -23.49
C THR A 6 2.88 15.74 -24.12
N ASP A 7 2.71 15.37 -25.40
CA ASP A 7 1.55 15.76 -26.22
C ASP A 7 0.74 14.55 -26.74
N ARG A 8 1.35 13.37 -26.87
CA ARG A 8 0.65 12.16 -27.32
C ARG A 8 -0.10 11.55 -26.14
N PRO A 9 -1.38 11.16 -26.30
CA PRO A 9 -2.11 10.48 -25.23
C PRO A 9 -1.49 9.13 -24.90
N TRP A 10 -1.22 8.90 -23.62
CA TRP A 10 -0.73 7.60 -23.13
C TRP A 10 -1.15 7.24 -21.70
N LEU A 11 -1.61 8.21 -20.90
CA LEU A 11 -2.03 7.98 -19.52
C LEU A 11 -3.51 7.60 -19.47
N PRO A 12 -3.86 6.35 -19.15
CA PRO A 12 -5.25 5.96 -19.00
C PRO A 12 -5.84 6.57 -17.72
N VAL A 13 -7.02 7.17 -17.85
CA VAL A 13 -7.72 7.84 -16.75
C VAL A 13 -9.19 7.45 -16.73
N GLN A 14 -9.79 7.56 -15.55
CA GLN A 14 -11.23 7.49 -15.35
C GLN A 14 -11.79 8.88 -15.02
N LEU A 15 -12.87 9.27 -15.68
CA LEU A 15 -13.64 10.49 -15.39
C LEU A 15 -14.77 10.22 -14.38
N PHE A 16 -15.43 11.27 -13.90
CA PHE A 16 -16.50 11.16 -12.89
C PHE A 16 -17.77 10.46 -13.38
N ASP A 17 -18.03 10.49 -14.68
CA ASP A 17 -19.13 9.75 -15.32
C ASP A 17 -18.82 8.26 -15.50
N GLY A 18 -17.64 7.81 -15.04
CA GLY A 18 -17.16 6.45 -15.16
C GLY A 18 -16.51 6.13 -16.51
N SER A 19 -16.56 7.04 -17.48
CA SER A 19 -15.89 6.85 -18.77
C SER A 19 -14.38 6.80 -18.62
N GLN A 20 -13.74 6.05 -19.51
CA GLN A 20 -12.28 5.94 -19.58
C GLN A 20 -11.78 6.64 -20.84
N THR A 21 -10.67 7.35 -20.70
CA THR A 21 -9.97 7.99 -21.81
C THR A 21 -8.47 7.92 -21.57
N VAL A 22 -7.69 8.28 -22.60
CA VAL A 22 -6.24 8.39 -22.50
C VAL A 22 -5.85 9.86 -22.67
N LEU A 23 -4.94 10.36 -21.84
CA LEU A 23 -4.46 11.74 -21.86
C LEU A 23 -2.93 11.81 -22.03
N SER A 24 -2.43 12.92 -22.57
CA SER A 24 -1.01 13.25 -22.56
C SER A 24 -0.59 13.84 -21.21
N LEU A 25 0.72 14.08 -21.00
CA LEU A 25 1.18 14.77 -19.79
C LEU A 25 0.62 16.20 -19.71
N ARG A 26 0.55 16.95 -20.81
CA ARG A 26 -0.05 18.30 -20.78
C ARG A 26 -1.52 18.25 -20.41
N GLU A 27 -2.27 17.35 -21.03
CA GLU A 27 -3.71 17.23 -20.81
C GLU A 27 -4.04 16.79 -19.38
N ILE A 28 -3.28 15.85 -18.80
CA ILE A 28 -3.59 15.33 -17.46
C ILE A 28 -3.38 16.40 -16.38
N PHE A 29 -2.34 17.23 -16.49
CA PHE A 29 -2.12 18.33 -15.54
C PHE A 29 -3.15 19.44 -15.74
N ALA A 30 -3.48 19.80 -16.98
CA ALA A 30 -4.50 20.81 -17.27
C ALA A 30 -5.91 20.39 -16.81
N ARG A 31 -6.20 19.07 -16.82
CA ARG A 31 -7.53 18.53 -16.53
C ARG A 31 -7.62 17.79 -15.20
N ALA A 32 -6.61 17.88 -14.34
CA ALA A 32 -6.50 17.06 -13.11
C ALA A 32 -7.71 17.20 -12.17
N GLY A 33 -8.36 18.37 -12.12
CA GLY A 33 -9.60 18.57 -11.34
C GLY A 33 -10.83 17.86 -11.91
N SER A 34 -10.83 17.50 -13.20
CA SER A 34 -11.92 16.77 -13.89
C SER A 34 -11.67 15.26 -14.00
N VAL A 35 -10.50 14.80 -13.59
CA VAL A 35 -10.11 13.39 -13.61
C VAL A 35 -10.33 12.80 -12.22
N ARG A 36 -11.00 11.65 -12.15
CA ARG A 36 -11.21 10.95 -10.88
C ARG A 36 -9.94 10.27 -10.38
N ARG A 37 -9.27 9.53 -11.27
CA ARG A 37 -8.05 8.75 -10.99
C ARG A 37 -7.41 8.25 -12.28
N LEU A 38 -6.17 7.75 -12.16
CA LEU A 38 -5.55 6.90 -13.17
C LEU A 38 -6.26 5.53 -13.24
N ALA A 39 -6.16 4.88 -14.39
CA ALA A 39 -6.79 3.60 -14.66
C ALA A 39 -5.88 2.70 -15.51
N GLY A 40 -4.69 2.39 -15.01
CA GLY A 40 -3.74 1.49 -15.64
C GLY A 40 -4.25 0.06 -15.77
N ASP A 41 -3.54 -0.75 -16.56
CA ASP A 41 -3.89 -2.16 -16.83
C ASP A 41 -3.86 -3.02 -15.56
N VAL A 42 -2.98 -2.67 -14.61
CA VAL A 42 -2.88 -3.30 -13.28
C VAL A 42 -2.73 -2.22 -12.20
N PRO A 43 -3.16 -2.48 -10.94
CA PRO A 43 -3.14 -1.46 -9.89
C PRO A 43 -1.75 -0.86 -9.61
N THR A 44 -0.69 -1.65 -9.77
CA THR A 44 0.69 -1.18 -9.56
C THR A 44 1.17 -0.20 -10.64
N GLN A 45 0.51 -0.15 -11.80
CA GLN A 45 0.73 0.93 -12.77
C GLN A 45 0.26 2.26 -12.21
N ASP A 46 -0.93 2.31 -11.59
CA ASP A 46 -1.45 3.54 -10.99
C ASP A 46 -0.45 4.11 -9.97
N PHE A 47 0.10 3.24 -9.10
CA PHE A 47 1.10 3.65 -8.12
C PHE A 47 2.37 4.24 -8.77
N ALA A 48 2.92 3.55 -9.77
CA ALA A 48 4.13 3.99 -10.46
C ALA A 48 3.91 5.29 -11.27
N LEU A 49 2.74 5.44 -11.89
CA LEU A 49 2.36 6.63 -12.66
C LEU A 49 2.09 7.83 -11.76
N VAL A 50 1.43 7.66 -10.60
CA VAL A 50 1.31 8.76 -9.61
C VAL A 50 2.70 9.24 -9.17
N ARG A 51 3.62 8.32 -8.85
CA ARG A 51 5.01 8.69 -8.48
C ARG A 51 5.72 9.47 -9.59
N LEU A 52 5.54 9.07 -10.84
CA LEU A 52 6.07 9.81 -11.99
C LEU A 52 5.49 11.24 -12.06
N LEU A 53 4.17 11.39 -11.95
CA LEU A 53 3.52 12.71 -12.00
C LEU A 53 3.94 13.60 -10.83
N VAL A 54 4.04 13.04 -9.62
CA VAL A 54 4.53 13.76 -8.43
C VAL A 54 6.00 14.16 -8.59
N ALA A 55 6.84 13.32 -9.20
CA ALA A 55 8.24 13.68 -9.49
C ALA A 55 8.34 14.82 -10.50
N ILE A 56 7.45 14.86 -11.52
CA ILE A 56 7.34 15.99 -12.46
C ILE A 56 6.94 17.24 -11.70
N LEU A 57 5.94 17.18 -10.81
CA LEU A 57 5.49 18.33 -10.02
C LEU A 57 6.60 18.86 -9.12
N HIS A 58 7.25 18.00 -8.34
CA HIS A 58 8.35 18.41 -7.48
C HIS A 58 9.44 19.17 -8.24
N ASP A 59 9.78 18.71 -9.43
CA ASP A 59 10.86 19.31 -10.21
C ASP A 59 10.42 20.52 -11.05
N ALA A 60 9.17 20.57 -11.49
CA ALA A 60 8.59 21.69 -12.22
C ALA A 60 8.29 22.90 -11.33
N LEU A 61 7.84 22.64 -10.10
CA LEU A 61 7.56 23.65 -9.09
C LEU A 61 8.82 24.04 -8.29
N ASP A 62 9.87 23.21 -8.39
CA ASP A 62 11.00 23.21 -7.47
C ASP A 62 10.58 23.28 -6.00
N GLY A 63 9.60 22.45 -5.61
CA GLY A 63 8.95 22.56 -4.32
C GLY A 63 7.88 21.50 -4.07
N PRO A 64 6.99 21.72 -3.09
CA PRO A 64 6.99 22.84 -2.15
C PRO A 64 8.17 22.76 -1.17
N GLN A 65 8.71 23.90 -0.75
CA GLN A 65 9.81 23.92 0.21
C GLN A 65 9.29 23.71 1.64
N ASP A 66 8.13 24.27 1.95
CA ASP A 66 7.49 24.19 3.25
C ASP A 66 5.97 24.05 3.16
N LEU A 67 5.30 24.19 4.30
CA LEU A 67 3.84 24.11 4.39
C LEU A 67 3.12 25.28 3.74
N ASP A 68 3.71 26.48 3.77
CA ASP A 68 3.07 27.68 3.23
C ASP A 68 3.04 27.60 1.70
N ASP A 69 4.17 27.21 1.08
CA ASP A 69 4.24 26.88 -0.35
C ASP A 69 3.18 25.84 -0.75
N TRP A 70 3.01 24.80 0.07
CA TRP A 70 2.01 23.76 -0.21
C TRP A 70 0.57 24.29 -0.05
N ALA A 71 0.31 25.12 0.96
CA ALA A 71 -1.00 25.72 1.18
C ALA A 71 -1.41 26.62 0.02
N GLU A 72 -0.49 27.42 -0.52
CA GLU A 72 -0.73 28.23 -1.73
C GLU A 72 -1.12 27.37 -2.94
N LEU A 73 -0.45 26.24 -3.14
CA LEU A 73 -0.84 25.27 -4.19
C LEU A 73 -2.22 24.67 -3.92
N TRP A 74 -2.53 24.36 -2.66
CA TRP A 74 -3.81 23.78 -2.30
C TRP A 74 -4.99 24.74 -2.57
N GLU A 75 -4.80 26.03 -2.30
CA GLU A 75 -5.81 27.08 -2.49
C GLU A 75 -5.91 27.59 -3.94
N SER A 76 -4.85 27.42 -4.74
CA SER A 76 -4.81 27.88 -6.14
C SER A 76 -5.75 27.10 -7.06
N ASP A 77 -6.44 27.79 -7.97
CA ASP A 77 -7.23 27.14 -9.04
C ASP A 77 -6.34 26.44 -10.08
N GLU A 78 -5.10 26.90 -10.26
CA GLU A 78 -4.15 26.42 -11.26
C GLU A 78 -2.79 26.00 -10.64
N PRO A 79 -2.76 25.03 -9.71
CA PRO A 79 -1.53 24.66 -8.98
C PRO A 79 -0.43 24.09 -9.87
N PHE A 80 -0.79 23.68 -11.10
CA PHE A 80 0.11 23.03 -12.05
C PHE A 80 0.48 23.95 -13.23
N ALA A 81 0.19 25.25 -13.14
CA ALA A 81 0.51 26.24 -14.18
C ALA A 81 1.99 26.24 -14.65
N PRO A 82 3.01 25.94 -13.82
CA PRO A 82 4.40 25.87 -14.28
C PRO A 82 4.74 24.63 -15.13
N VAL A 83 3.94 23.57 -15.07
CA VAL A 83 4.26 22.26 -15.68
C VAL A 83 4.39 22.31 -17.21
N PRO A 84 3.51 22.97 -17.98
CA PRO A 84 3.66 23.05 -19.43
C PRO A 84 5.03 23.57 -19.90
N GLY A 85 5.52 24.66 -19.30
CA GLY A 85 6.83 25.23 -19.62
C GLY A 85 7.99 24.32 -19.20
N TYR A 86 7.86 23.63 -18.07
CA TYR A 86 8.79 22.59 -17.66
C TYR A 86 8.86 21.45 -18.68
N LEU A 87 7.71 20.94 -19.14
CA LEU A 87 7.64 19.88 -20.15
C LEU A 87 8.24 20.31 -21.49
N ASP A 88 8.07 21.59 -21.89
CA ASP A 88 8.72 22.12 -23.09
C ASP A 88 10.24 22.07 -23.00
N SER A 89 10.80 22.49 -21.85
CA SER A 89 12.25 22.49 -21.65
C SER A 89 12.88 21.08 -21.61
N HIS A 90 12.08 20.04 -21.29
CA HIS A 90 12.54 18.65 -21.19
C HIS A 90 11.99 17.74 -22.29
N ARG A 91 11.31 18.27 -23.30
CA ARG A 91 10.54 17.53 -24.30
C ARG A 91 11.30 16.37 -24.96
N GLN A 92 12.57 16.58 -25.32
CA GLN A 92 13.43 15.55 -25.93
C GLN A 92 13.69 14.32 -25.04
N ARG A 93 13.46 14.45 -23.73
CA ARG A 93 13.63 13.37 -22.75
C ARG A 93 12.36 12.60 -22.48
N PHE A 94 11.22 13.10 -22.95
CA PHE A 94 9.89 12.48 -22.84
C PHE A 94 9.43 11.82 -24.15
N ASP A 95 10.27 11.74 -25.17
CA ASP A 95 9.98 10.92 -26.35
C ASP A 95 10.35 9.45 -26.08
N LEU A 96 9.34 8.57 -26.09
CA LEU A 96 9.48 7.13 -25.84
C LEU A 96 10.42 6.46 -26.84
N LEU A 97 10.46 6.94 -28.09
CA LEU A 97 11.19 6.34 -29.20
C LEU A 97 12.33 7.23 -29.69
N HIS A 98 12.77 8.17 -28.86
CA HIS A 98 13.84 9.09 -29.20
C HIS A 98 15.10 8.30 -29.57
N PRO A 99 15.80 8.64 -30.68
CA PRO A 99 16.94 7.86 -31.16
C PRO A 99 18.13 7.83 -30.20
N VAL A 100 18.28 8.85 -29.34
CA VAL A 100 19.47 9.04 -28.48
C VAL A 100 19.14 9.05 -26.99
N SER A 101 17.92 9.43 -26.62
CA SER A 101 17.51 9.62 -25.23
C SER A 101 16.08 9.14 -24.99
N PRO A 102 15.76 7.89 -25.37
CA PRO A 102 14.41 7.37 -25.24
C PRO A 102 13.98 7.39 -23.78
N PHE A 103 12.75 7.83 -23.52
CA PHE A 103 12.22 7.97 -22.16
C PHE A 103 12.37 6.66 -21.37
N PHE A 104 12.98 6.74 -20.19
CA PHE A 104 13.22 5.62 -19.25
C PHE A 104 13.91 4.37 -19.84
N GLN A 105 14.62 4.57 -20.95
CA GLN A 105 15.26 3.50 -21.70
C GLN A 105 16.76 3.75 -21.87
N THR A 106 17.47 2.68 -22.22
CA THR A 106 18.91 2.69 -22.46
C THR A 106 19.16 2.62 -23.96
N PRO A 107 19.60 3.73 -24.60
CA PRO A 107 19.84 3.74 -26.04
C PRO A 107 20.92 2.71 -26.41
N GLY A 108 20.69 1.94 -27.47
CA GLY A 108 21.64 0.93 -27.96
C GLY A 108 21.80 -0.32 -27.11
N LEU A 109 20.94 -0.53 -26.10
CA LEU A 109 20.93 -1.76 -25.30
C LEU A 109 20.70 -2.99 -26.18
N ARG A 110 21.60 -3.98 -26.10
CA ARG A 110 21.54 -5.20 -26.93
C ARG A 110 22.23 -6.38 -26.26
N THR A 111 21.80 -7.59 -26.61
CA THR A 111 22.58 -8.80 -26.30
C THR A 111 23.79 -8.92 -27.23
N ALA A 112 24.74 -9.78 -26.88
CA ALA A 112 25.89 -10.07 -27.74
C ALA A 112 25.46 -10.64 -29.11
N LYS A 113 24.31 -11.32 -29.17
CA LYS A 113 23.73 -11.94 -30.37
C LYS A 113 22.66 -11.09 -31.06
N GLY A 114 22.31 -9.92 -30.52
CA GLY A 114 21.24 -9.09 -31.07
C GLY A 114 19.83 -9.67 -30.86
N GLU A 115 19.64 -10.49 -29.83
CA GLU A 115 18.34 -11.09 -29.52
C GLU A 115 17.35 -10.05 -29.00
N VAL A 116 16.10 -10.17 -29.43
CA VAL A 116 14.95 -9.37 -28.98
C VAL A 116 13.93 -10.31 -28.35
N PHE A 117 13.41 -9.96 -27.18
CA PHE A 117 12.52 -10.83 -26.41
C PHE A 117 11.06 -10.36 -26.52
N PRO A 118 10.08 -11.26 -26.32
CA PRO A 118 8.67 -10.89 -26.25
C PRO A 118 8.36 -9.93 -25.09
N LEU A 119 7.19 -9.27 -25.14
CA LEU A 119 6.81 -8.24 -24.17
C LEU A 119 6.24 -8.80 -22.86
N ASP A 120 6.05 -10.12 -22.75
CA ASP A 120 5.75 -10.79 -21.47
C ASP A 120 6.82 -10.54 -20.40
N ARG A 121 7.99 -10.05 -20.81
CA ARG A 121 9.07 -9.57 -19.92
C ARG A 121 8.76 -8.28 -19.16
N ILE A 122 7.81 -7.46 -19.64
CA ILE A 122 7.43 -6.19 -18.99
C ILE A 122 5.93 -6.11 -18.67
N VAL A 123 5.10 -6.90 -19.34
CA VAL A 123 3.65 -6.97 -19.14
C VAL A 123 3.34 -7.92 -17.99
N ALA A 124 3.05 -7.36 -16.80
CA ALA A 124 2.96 -8.13 -15.56
C ALA A 124 1.74 -9.07 -15.46
N ASP A 125 0.67 -8.81 -16.21
CA ASP A 125 -0.54 -9.64 -16.30
C ASP A 125 -0.43 -10.76 -17.36
N VAL A 126 0.78 -10.99 -17.90
CA VAL A 126 1.10 -12.10 -18.80
C VAL A 126 2.25 -12.91 -18.19
N PRO A 127 2.02 -14.11 -17.66
CA PRO A 127 3.10 -14.93 -17.16
C PRO A 127 4.03 -15.38 -18.30
N ASN A 128 5.35 -15.30 -18.05
CA ASN A 128 6.41 -15.56 -19.03
C ASN A 128 6.19 -16.90 -19.76
N GLY A 129 6.08 -16.87 -21.09
CA GLY A 129 5.99 -18.08 -21.91
C GLY A 129 4.68 -18.87 -21.80
N THR A 130 3.67 -18.40 -21.05
CA THR A 130 2.37 -19.06 -20.93
C THR A 130 1.24 -18.17 -21.43
N LEU A 131 0.84 -18.38 -22.69
CA LEU A 131 -0.23 -17.62 -23.36
C LEU A 131 -1.64 -17.92 -22.80
N PHE A 132 -1.81 -18.98 -22.00
CA PHE A 132 -3.13 -19.50 -21.62
C PHE A 132 -3.68 -18.95 -20.29
N PHE A 133 -2.92 -18.11 -19.57
CA PHE A 133 -3.32 -17.54 -18.28
C PHE A 133 -3.36 -16.01 -18.28
N THR A 134 -3.64 -15.40 -19.43
CA THR A 134 -3.81 -13.96 -19.55
C THR A 134 -5.20 -13.61 -20.08
N MET A 135 -5.74 -12.48 -19.61
CA MET A 135 -7.00 -11.92 -20.11
C MET A 135 -6.86 -11.30 -21.52
N ARG A 136 -5.64 -11.29 -22.08
CA ARG A 136 -5.31 -10.73 -23.40
C ARG A 136 -5.47 -11.81 -24.49
N PRO A 137 -6.46 -11.70 -25.40
CA PRO A 137 -6.72 -12.74 -26.42
C PRO A 137 -5.54 -13.03 -27.36
N GLN A 138 -4.62 -12.07 -27.51
CA GLN A 138 -3.44 -12.17 -28.39
C GLN A 138 -2.12 -12.26 -27.59
N GLY A 139 -2.19 -12.31 -26.25
CA GLY A 139 -1.05 -12.13 -25.36
C GLY A 139 -0.39 -10.76 -25.53
N ALA A 140 0.89 -10.66 -25.14
CA ALA A 140 1.72 -9.46 -25.32
C ALA A 140 2.60 -9.54 -26.58
N LYS A 141 2.05 -10.01 -27.72
CA LYS A 141 2.83 -10.10 -28.97
C LYS A 141 3.12 -8.72 -29.57
N ARG A 142 2.14 -7.82 -29.49
CA ARG A 142 2.26 -6.41 -29.82
C ARG A 142 1.39 -5.59 -28.90
N ILE A 143 1.88 -4.40 -28.58
CA ILE A 143 1.17 -3.40 -27.78
C ILE A 143 1.31 -2.02 -28.40
N SER A 144 0.36 -1.14 -28.11
CA SER A 144 0.43 0.25 -28.55
C SER A 144 1.60 0.99 -27.91
N PHE A 145 2.03 2.11 -28.48
CA PHE A 145 3.05 2.96 -27.87
C PHE A 145 2.63 3.53 -26.52
N ALA A 146 1.35 3.88 -26.39
CA ALA A 146 0.75 4.37 -25.15
C ALA A 146 0.88 3.32 -24.03
N GLU A 147 0.44 2.10 -24.33
CA GLU A 147 0.51 0.97 -23.40
C GLU A 147 1.95 0.61 -23.05
N ALA A 148 2.85 0.60 -24.04
CA ALA A 148 4.26 0.37 -23.82
C ALA A 148 4.87 1.41 -22.87
N ALA A 149 4.50 2.68 -22.98
CA ALA A 149 4.98 3.72 -22.08
C ALA A 149 4.60 3.45 -20.61
N CYS A 150 3.35 3.03 -20.36
CA CYS A 150 2.90 2.60 -19.03
C CYS A 150 3.73 1.42 -18.50
N TRP A 151 3.99 0.41 -19.34
CA TRP A 151 4.82 -0.75 -18.95
C TRP A 151 6.30 -0.42 -18.77
N VAL A 152 6.84 0.57 -19.47
CA VAL A 152 8.21 1.07 -19.22
C VAL A 152 8.32 1.70 -17.84
N VAL A 153 7.36 2.55 -17.46
CA VAL A 153 7.31 3.14 -16.11
C VAL A 153 7.12 2.05 -15.05
N HIS A 154 6.20 1.12 -15.30
CA HIS A 154 5.93 0.00 -14.41
C HIS A 154 7.16 -0.89 -14.21
N ALA A 155 7.86 -1.31 -15.27
CA ALA A 155 9.03 -2.18 -15.16
C ALA A 155 10.20 -1.54 -14.39
N GLN A 156 10.31 -0.20 -14.39
CA GLN A 156 11.27 0.51 -13.56
C GLN A 156 10.89 0.50 -12.06
N ALA A 157 9.59 0.41 -11.75
CA ALA A 157 9.07 0.40 -10.38
C ALA A 157 8.87 -1.02 -9.81
N TYR A 158 8.32 -1.92 -10.61
CA TYR A 158 7.88 -3.28 -10.28
C TYR A 158 8.39 -4.28 -11.33
N ASP A 159 9.42 -5.04 -10.98
CA ASP A 159 9.94 -6.14 -11.80
C ASP A 159 10.65 -7.15 -10.91
N THR A 160 10.62 -8.42 -11.31
CA THR A 160 11.11 -9.57 -10.56
C THR A 160 12.65 -9.60 -10.45
N SER A 161 13.16 -10.37 -9.50
CA SER A 161 14.59 -10.60 -9.25
C SER A 161 15.13 -11.90 -9.89
N GLY A 162 14.50 -12.42 -10.94
CA GLY A 162 14.98 -13.61 -11.67
C GLY A 162 16.29 -13.37 -12.43
N ILE A 163 16.85 -14.42 -13.06
CA ILE A 163 17.97 -14.23 -14.01
C ILE A 163 17.46 -13.42 -15.21
N LYS A 164 18.12 -12.31 -15.50
CA LYS A 164 17.80 -11.43 -16.63
C LYS A 164 18.81 -11.59 -17.76
N THR A 165 18.50 -10.98 -18.89
CA THR A 165 19.36 -11.01 -20.08
C THR A 165 20.67 -10.28 -19.82
N GLY A 166 21.79 -10.92 -20.10
CA GLY A 166 23.10 -10.25 -20.11
C GLY A 166 23.27 -9.42 -21.37
N VAL A 167 23.68 -8.16 -21.22
CA VAL A 167 23.80 -7.19 -22.30
C VAL A 167 25.25 -6.77 -22.52
N VAL A 168 25.55 -6.27 -23.71
CA VAL A 168 26.87 -5.69 -24.01
C VAL A 168 27.07 -4.42 -23.20
N GLY A 169 28.25 -4.28 -22.59
CA GLY A 169 28.61 -3.11 -21.78
C GLY A 169 28.24 -3.20 -20.30
N ASP A 170 27.55 -4.25 -19.85
CA ASP A 170 27.37 -4.51 -18.41
C ASP A 170 28.41 -5.52 -17.91
N GLU A 171 29.35 -5.05 -17.08
CA GLU A 171 30.42 -5.87 -16.50
C GLU A 171 29.90 -6.99 -15.58
N ARG A 172 28.66 -6.86 -15.09
CA ARG A 172 28.00 -7.87 -14.24
C ARG A 172 27.45 -9.03 -15.06
N ALA A 173 27.35 -8.88 -16.39
CA ALA A 173 26.85 -9.93 -17.27
C ALA A 173 27.89 -11.06 -17.42
N LYS A 174 27.47 -12.30 -17.22
CA LYS A 174 28.30 -13.50 -17.38
C LYS A 174 27.56 -14.51 -18.25
N ALA A 175 28.22 -14.98 -19.32
CA ALA A 175 27.67 -15.95 -20.26
C ALA A 175 26.26 -15.57 -20.79
N GLY A 176 26.06 -14.30 -21.15
CA GLY A 176 24.77 -13.79 -21.65
C GLY A 176 23.66 -13.69 -20.60
N LYS A 177 23.99 -13.78 -19.31
CA LYS A 177 23.05 -13.71 -18.19
C LYS A 177 23.46 -12.62 -17.21
N ALA A 178 22.49 -11.94 -16.63
CA ALA A 178 22.64 -11.07 -15.48
C ALA A 178 21.94 -11.73 -14.28
N TYR A 179 22.71 -12.04 -13.23
CA TYR A 179 22.23 -12.76 -12.05
C TYR A 179 21.42 -11.83 -11.12
N PRO A 180 20.60 -12.40 -10.21
CA PRO A 180 19.72 -11.64 -9.32
C PRO A 180 20.38 -10.47 -8.59
N GLN A 181 19.75 -9.29 -8.64
CA GLN A 181 20.17 -8.07 -7.92
C GLN A 181 19.03 -7.41 -7.13
N GLY A 182 17.94 -8.13 -6.91
CA GLY A 182 16.75 -7.64 -6.21
C GLY A 182 15.63 -7.23 -7.16
N VAL A 183 14.42 -7.15 -6.59
CA VAL A 183 13.25 -6.62 -7.27
C VAL A 183 13.43 -5.13 -7.57
N ALA A 184 12.62 -4.57 -8.47
CA ALA A 184 12.58 -3.13 -8.66
C ALA A 184 12.07 -2.42 -7.39
N TRP A 185 12.43 -1.14 -7.22
CA TRP A 185 12.31 -0.45 -5.92
C TRP A 185 10.90 -0.48 -5.33
N ALA A 186 9.88 -0.09 -6.10
CA ALA A 186 8.51 -0.05 -5.62
C ALA A 186 7.96 -1.47 -5.31
N GLY A 187 8.50 -2.50 -5.97
CA GLY A 187 8.23 -3.90 -5.64
C GLY A 187 8.74 -4.33 -4.27
N SER A 188 9.72 -3.63 -3.70
CA SER A 188 10.26 -3.96 -2.38
C SER A 188 9.51 -3.32 -1.21
N ILE A 189 8.48 -2.52 -1.47
CA ILE A 189 7.75 -1.76 -0.45
C ILE A 189 6.27 -2.14 -0.38
N GLY A 190 5.67 -1.97 0.80
CA GLY A 190 4.22 -1.90 0.94
C GLY A 190 3.77 -0.49 0.60
N GLY A 191 3.49 -0.24 -0.69
CA GLY A 191 3.14 1.07 -1.22
C GLY A 191 1.89 1.67 -0.60
N VAL A 192 1.93 2.96 -0.28
CA VAL A 192 0.81 3.73 0.28
C VAL A 192 0.67 5.05 -0.49
N LEU A 193 -0.55 5.37 -0.93
CA LEU A 193 -0.90 6.66 -1.54
C LEU A 193 -2.13 7.27 -0.88
N ALA A 194 -2.17 8.59 -0.85
CA ALA A 194 -3.37 9.33 -0.45
C ALA A 194 -4.17 9.73 -1.69
N GLU A 195 -5.43 9.34 -1.76
CA GLU A 195 -6.34 9.67 -2.85
C GLU A 195 -7.41 10.64 -2.34
N GLY A 196 -7.58 11.74 -3.08
CA GLY A 196 -8.69 12.67 -2.93
C GLY A 196 -9.83 12.37 -3.91
N PRO A 197 -10.95 13.10 -3.81
CA PRO A 197 -12.00 13.16 -4.82
C PRO A 197 -11.52 13.36 -6.26
N THR A 198 -10.49 14.18 -6.49
CA THR A 198 -9.93 14.46 -7.83
C THR A 198 -8.48 14.00 -7.97
N LEU A 199 -7.98 13.88 -9.21
CA LEU A 199 -6.56 13.66 -9.45
C LEU A 199 -5.72 14.86 -9.01
N ARG A 200 -6.23 16.10 -9.11
CA ARG A 200 -5.57 17.31 -8.56
C ARG A 200 -5.27 17.12 -7.08
N GLU A 201 -6.29 16.79 -6.28
CA GLU A 201 -6.14 16.59 -4.84
C GLU A 201 -5.24 15.39 -4.54
N THR A 202 -5.37 14.31 -5.31
CA THR A 202 -4.49 13.13 -5.17
C THR A 202 -3.03 13.52 -5.37
N LEU A 203 -2.70 14.29 -6.42
CA LEU A 203 -1.33 14.73 -6.66
C LEU A 203 -0.81 15.64 -5.55
N LEU A 204 -1.62 16.62 -5.10
CA LEU A 204 -1.23 17.54 -4.02
C LEU A 204 -1.05 16.83 -2.66
N LEU A 205 -1.93 15.90 -2.30
CA LEU A 205 -1.82 15.13 -1.05
C LEU A 205 -0.54 14.28 -0.99
N ASN A 206 0.01 13.88 -2.14
CA ASN A 206 1.27 13.12 -2.22
C ASN A 206 2.50 14.00 -2.52
N LEU A 207 2.32 15.32 -2.66
CA LEU A 207 3.40 16.28 -2.92
C LEU A 207 3.95 16.82 -1.60
N ILE A 208 4.92 16.12 -1.02
CA ILE A 208 5.41 16.38 0.34
C ILE A 208 6.42 17.53 0.37
N ALA A 209 6.26 18.47 1.29
CA ALA A 209 7.20 19.58 1.44
C ALA A 209 8.61 19.13 1.86
N ALA A 210 9.64 19.85 1.37
CA ALA A 210 11.04 19.50 1.55
C ALA A 210 11.57 19.72 2.98
N ASP A 211 10.91 20.58 3.78
CA ASP A 211 11.22 20.87 5.18
C ASP A 211 10.79 19.75 6.17
N GLY A 212 10.20 18.67 5.66
CA GLY A 212 9.79 17.51 6.43
C GLY A 212 10.94 16.57 6.82
N PRO A 213 10.63 15.49 7.56
CA PRO A 213 11.61 14.48 7.99
C PRO A 213 12.17 13.62 6.85
N ILE A 214 11.67 13.80 5.62
CA ILE A 214 12.13 13.10 4.42
C ILE A 214 13.19 13.97 3.78
N THR A 215 14.45 13.56 3.90
CA THR A 215 15.57 14.44 3.60
C THR A 215 16.02 14.30 2.15
N ALA A 216 15.97 15.40 1.40
CA ALA A 216 16.76 15.54 0.19
C ALA A 216 18.24 15.68 0.58
N VAL A 217 19.10 14.82 0.05
CA VAL A 217 20.53 14.85 0.28
C VAL A 217 21.17 15.92 -0.63
N GLY A 218 21.31 17.13 -0.08
CA GLY A 218 22.28 18.13 -0.55
C GLY A 218 21.95 18.83 -1.88
N GLY A 219 20.68 19.18 -2.12
CA GLY A 219 20.26 20.02 -3.27
C GLY A 219 20.51 19.41 -4.65
N LYS A 220 20.88 18.11 -4.71
CA LYS A 220 21.16 17.36 -5.94
C LYS A 220 19.99 16.50 -6.40
N ASP A 221 18.87 16.54 -5.66
CA ASP A 221 17.69 15.77 -6.02
C ASP A 221 17.17 16.21 -7.37
N ARG A 222 17.02 15.23 -8.26
CA ARG A 222 16.57 15.44 -9.63
C ARG A 222 15.99 14.15 -10.19
N PRO A 223 14.98 14.24 -11.05
CA PRO A 223 14.44 13.07 -11.72
C PRO A 223 15.43 12.51 -12.75
N ALA A 224 15.27 11.23 -13.10
CA ALA A 224 16.15 10.50 -14.00
C ALA A 224 16.32 11.17 -15.38
N TRP A 225 15.28 11.84 -15.89
CA TRP A 225 15.34 12.53 -17.19
C TRP A 225 16.18 13.81 -17.16
N ARG A 226 16.57 14.34 -16.00
CA ARG A 226 17.56 15.44 -15.88
C ARG A 226 19.01 14.95 -15.82
N GLY A 227 19.24 13.65 -15.64
CA GLY A 227 20.55 13.02 -15.84
C GLY A 227 20.82 12.71 -17.32
N GLY A 228 22.02 12.28 -17.69
CA GLY A 228 22.28 11.76 -19.04
C GLY A 228 21.51 10.46 -19.31
N PRO A 229 21.38 10.01 -20.58
CA PRO A 229 20.80 8.70 -20.88
C PRO A 229 21.50 7.59 -20.10
N ALA A 230 20.71 6.67 -19.54
CA ALA A 230 21.26 5.53 -18.81
C ALA A 230 22.18 4.70 -19.72
N ARG A 231 23.24 4.14 -19.15
CA ARG A 231 24.13 3.20 -19.83
C ARG A 231 23.83 1.77 -19.37
N PRO A 232 24.21 0.74 -20.15
CA PRO A 232 24.24 -0.62 -19.64
C PRO A 232 25.05 -0.67 -18.34
N GLY A 233 24.59 -1.44 -17.35
CA GLY A 233 25.23 -1.50 -16.04
C GLY A 233 24.65 -0.55 -14.98
N ALA A 234 25.20 -0.65 -13.77
CA ALA A 234 24.90 0.22 -12.65
C ALA A 234 25.58 1.59 -12.83
N ALA A 235 24.93 2.65 -12.33
CA ALA A 235 25.54 3.97 -12.25
C ALA A 235 26.75 3.98 -11.29
N ALA A 236 27.70 4.87 -11.52
CA ALA A 236 28.92 4.97 -10.72
C ALA A 236 28.70 5.66 -9.36
N ASP A 237 27.64 6.47 -9.23
CA ASP A 237 27.36 7.34 -8.09
C ASP A 237 26.34 6.74 -7.08
N LEU A 238 26.02 5.45 -7.20
CA LEU A 238 24.96 4.81 -6.41
C LEU A 238 25.15 4.90 -4.89
N ALA A 239 26.39 5.00 -4.41
CA ALA A 239 26.68 5.14 -2.98
C ALA A 239 26.09 6.44 -2.38
N LEU A 240 25.86 7.47 -3.19
CA LEU A 240 25.33 8.77 -2.77
C LEU A 240 23.83 8.91 -3.05
N ARG A 241 23.21 7.89 -3.65
CA ARG A 241 21.84 7.93 -4.17
C ARG A 241 20.91 7.02 -3.36
N PRO A 242 19.59 7.29 -3.37
CA PRO A 242 18.91 8.39 -4.06
C PRO A 242 19.19 9.75 -3.42
N TYR A 243 19.17 10.80 -4.22
CA TYR A 243 19.36 12.18 -3.73
C TYR A 243 18.10 12.77 -3.07
N GLY A 244 16.93 12.19 -3.30
CA GLY A 244 15.66 12.60 -2.73
C GLY A 244 14.49 11.93 -3.43
N VAL A 245 13.29 12.47 -3.28
CA VAL A 245 12.06 11.88 -3.82
C VAL A 245 12.01 11.96 -5.34
N ARG A 246 12.58 13.00 -5.98
CA ARG A 246 12.57 13.13 -7.45
C ARG A 246 13.39 12.00 -8.08
N ASP A 247 14.58 11.74 -7.54
CA ASP A 247 15.45 10.62 -7.95
C ASP A 247 14.80 9.26 -7.61
N LEU A 248 14.27 9.11 -6.40
CA LEU A 248 13.69 7.85 -5.93
C LEU A 248 12.41 7.44 -6.69
N TYR A 249 11.53 8.39 -7.02
CA TYR A 249 10.29 8.12 -7.75
C TYR A 249 10.55 7.79 -9.21
N THR A 250 11.73 8.15 -9.72
CA THR A 250 12.16 7.90 -11.10
C THR A 250 13.34 6.93 -11.16
N TRP A 251 13.55 6.16 -10.09
CA TRP A 251 14.68 5.27 -9.95
C TRP A 251 14.75 4.26 -11.09
N GLN A 252 15.93 4.12 -11.71
CA GLN A 252 16.12 3.27 -12.88
C GLN A 252 16.54 1.86 -12.45
N SER A 253 15.64 1.11 -11.78
CA SER A 253 15.92 -0.26 -11.32
C SER A 253 16.26 -1.23 -12.46
N ARG A 254 15.87 -0.91 -13.69
CA ARG A 254 16.09 -1.71 -14.89
C ARG A 254 16.77 -0.89 -15.99
N ARG A 255 17.44 -1.59 -16.89
CA ARG A 255 17.82 -1.07 -18.21
C ARG A 255 16.98 -1.80 -19.22
N LEU A 256 16.26 -1.06 -20.04
CA LEU A 256 15.43 -1.64 -21.08
C LEU A 256 15.49 -0.83 -22.36
N LEU A 257 15.19 -1.48 -23.48
CA LEU A 257 15.01 -0.86 -24.78
C LEU A 257 13.88 -1.57 -25.53
N LEU A 258 12.89 -0.80 -25.96
CA LEU A 258 11.78 -1.26 -26.76
C LEU A 258 12.21 -1.43 -28.23
N HIS A 259 11.67 -2.47 -28.86
CA HIS A 259 11.76 -2.71 -30.29
C HIS A 259 10.37 -2.52 -30.91
N ALA A 260 10.31 -1.63 -31.89
CA ALA A 260 9.08 -1.15 -32.45
C ALA A 260 9.20 -0.79 -33.93
N ASP A 261 8.07 -0.77 -34.61
CA ASP A 261 7.90 -0.28 -35.98
C ASP A 261 6.58 0.50 -36.12
N ALA A 262 6.12 0.75 -37.34
CA ALA A 262 4.92 1.55 -37.60
C ALA A 262 3.65 1.02 -36.92
N ASP A 263 3.57 -0.30 -36.68
CA ASP A 263 2.39 -0.95 -36.13
C ASP A 263 2.40 -1.04 -34.59
N GLY A 264 3.46 -0.55 -33.94
CA GLY A 264 3.59 -0.51 -32.47
C GLY A 264 4.85 -1.20 -31.96
N VAL A 265 4.83 -1.57 -30.68
CA VAL A 265 5.94 -2.23 -30.00
C VAL A 265 5.75 -3.74 -30.07
N HIS A 266 6.81 -4.47 -30.44
CA HIS A 266 6.77 -5.92 -30.66
C HIS A 266 7.83 -6.70 -29.89
N GLY A 267 8.71 -6.03 -29.16
CA GLY A 267 9.72 -6.71 -28.35
C GLY A 267 10.49 -5.77 -27.44
N VAL A 268 11.30 -6.36 -26.57
CA VAL A 268 12.08 -5.64 -25.57
C VAL A 268 13.39 -6.37 -25.27
N VAL A 269 14.43 -5.61 -24.94
CA VAL A 269 15.60 -6.10 -24.20
C VAL A 269 15.50 -5.53 -22.80
N LEU A 270 15.54 -6.37 -21.77
CA LEU A 270 15.41 -5.98 -20.36
C LEU A 270 16.53 -6.62 -19.53
N THR A 271 17.20 -5.82 -18.69
CA THR A 271 18.21 -6.26 -17.75
C THR A 271 18.23 -5.43 -16.46
N TYR A 272 19.12 -5.76 -15.54
CA TYR A 272 19.29 -5.05 -14.27
C TYR A 272 19.87 -3.64 -14.48
N GLY A 273 19.25 -2.66 -13.84
CA GLY A 273 19.75 -1.30 -13.75
C GLY A 273 20.46 -1.07 -12.42
N ASP A 274 20.01 -0.04 -11.72
CA ASP A 274 20.60 0.44 -10.48
C ASP A 274 20.05 -0.32 -9.27
N PRO A 275 20.87 -1.13 -8.57
CA PRO A 275 20.44 -1.79 -7.35
C PRO A 275 20.22 -0.76 -6.23
N LEU A 276 19.12 -0.91 -5.49
CA LEU A 276 18.82 -0.09 -4.31
C LEU A 276 18.41 -1.01 -3.15
N PRO A 277 19.29 -1.21 -2.15
CA PRO A 277 18.97 -2.04 -1.00
C PRO A 277 17.89 -1.38 -0.11
N PRO A 278 16.87 -2.13 0.36
CA PRO A 278 15.72 -1.59 1.12
C PRO A 278 16.03 -1.28 2.60
N GLN A 279 17.19 -1.71 3.12
CA GLN A 279 17.56 -1.49 4.51
C GLN A 279 17.68 0.02 4.80
N ASN A 280 17.04 0.45 5.89
CA ASN A 280 17.20 1.80 6.46
C ASN A 280 16.90 2.96 5.49
N ARG A 281 15.85 2.82 4.66
CA ARG A 281 15.43 3.86 3.69
C ARG A 281 14.20 4.67 4.14
N GLN A 282 13.81 4.57 5.41
CA GLN A 282 12.65 5.28 5.98
C GLN A 282 12.75 6.81 5.94
N GLY A 283 13.97 7.36 5.89
CA GLY A 283 14.18 8.81 5.74
C GLY A 283 14.08 9.31 4.30
N LEU A 284 13.90 8.41 3.32
CA LEU A 284 13.87 8.72 1.89
C LEU A 284 12.55 8.35 1.23
N GLU A 285 11.93 7.24 1.64
CA GLU A 285 10.72 6.71 1.02
C GLU A 285 9.46 7.00 1.87
N PRO A 286 8.64 8.01 1.50
CA PRO A 286 7.39 8.36 2.20
C PRO A 286 6.28 7.33 2.06
N MET A 287 6.22 6.63 0.93
CA MET A 287 5.06 5.85 0.52
C MET A 287 5.13 4.42 1.03
N SER A 288 5.85 4.16 2.13
CA SER A 288 5.95 2.85 2.78
C SER A 288 5.95 2.99 4.29
N GLY A 289 5.22 2.09 4.96
CA GLY A 289 5.44 1.83 6.39
C GLY A 289 6.74 1.06 6.59
N TRP A 290 7.24 1.03 7.84
CA TRP A 290 8.50 0.35 8.17
C TRP A 290 8.35 -0.54 9.39
N ARG A 291 9.12 -1.62 9.42
CA ARG A 291 9.23 -2.55 10.54
C ARG A 291 10.68 -2.80 10.90
N ARG A 292 10.97 -2.87 12.20
CA ARG A 292 12.28 -3.27 12.71
C ARG A 292 12.53 -4.75 12.39
N SER A 293 13.74 -5.09 12.00
CA SER A 293 14.13 -6.45 11.62
C SER A 293 15.38 -6.91 12.35
N GLN A 294 15.20 -7.62 13.46
CA GLN A 294 16.29 -8.21 14.24
C GLN A 294 17.14 -9.20 13.43
N ALA A 295 16.54 -9.90 12.47
CA ALA A 295 17.27 -10.79 11.57
C ALA A 295 18.26 -10.01 10.69
N GLN A 296 17.87 -8.85 10.18
CA GLN A 296 18.74 -7.99 9.37
C GLN A 296 19.77 -7.26 10.23
N GLU A 297 19.43 -6.87 11.47
CA GLU A 297 20.38 -6.33 12.45
C GLU A 297 21.56 -7.29 12.66
N LYS A 298 21.27 -8.58 12.90
CA LYS A 298 22.29 -9.62 13.03
C LYS A 298 23.08 -9.85 11.75
N LYS A 299 22.40 -9.90 10.59
CA LYS A 299 23.03 -10.16 9.29
C LYS A 299 24.00 -9.05 8.87
N HIS A 300 23.65 -7.79 9.13
CA HIS A 300 24.42 -6.62 8.72
C HIS A 300 25.28 -6.04 9.84
N GLN A 301 25.25 -6.62 11.04
CA GLN A 301 25.99 -6.16 12.22
C GLN A 301 25.68 -4.69 12.55
N GLN A 302 24.40 -4.33 12.45
CA GLN A 302 23.90 -2.98 12.73
C GLN A 302 22.98 -3.04 13.95
N ALA A 303 23.06 -2.02 14.81
CA ALA A 303 22.24 -1.95 16.02
C ALA A 303 20.74 -1.83 15.73
N LEU A 304 20.38 -1.21 14.61
CA LEU A 304 18.99 -0.99 14.20
C LEU A 304 18.86 -1.10 12.68
N VAL A 305 17.95 -1.96 12.23
CA VAL A 305 17.60 -2.08 10.82
C VAL A 305 16.09 -2.05 10.65
N TYR A 306 15.62 -1.03 9.93
CA TYR A 306 14.27 -0.98 9.41
C TYR A 306 14.22 -1.55 8.00
N MET A 307 13.14 -2.28 7.74
CA MET A 307 12.77 -2.81 6.43
C MET A 307 11.38 -2.29 6.08
N PRO A 308 11.04 -2.19 4.78
CA PRO A 308 9.68 -1.90 4.36
C PRO A 308 8.69 -2.89 4.97
N GLN A 309 7.53 -2.38 5.37
CA GLN A 309 6.40 -3.20 5.79
C GLN A 309 5.56 -3.51 4.55
N GLU A 310 5.76 -4.69 3.97
CA GLU A 310 4.97 -5.22 2.87
C GLU A 310 3.51 -5.49 3.31
N HIS A 311 2.59 -5.45 2.34
CA HIS A 311 1.18 -5.77 2.57
C HIS A 311 0.94 -7.28 2.49
N ASP A 312 0.03 -7.78 3.33
CA ASP A 312 -0.37 -9.18 3.37
C ASP A 312 -1.67 -9.35 2.57
N PRO A 313 -1.67 -10.08 1.43
CA PRO A 313 -2.87 -10.28 0.61
C PRO A 313 -4.04 -10.91 1.36
N ALA A 314 -3.76 -11.73 2.37
CA ALA A 314 -4.79 -12.39 3.17
C ALA A 314 -5.46 -11.43 4.18
N ARG A 315 -5.03 -10.17 4.24
CA ARG A 315 -5.53 -9.18 5.20
C ARG A 315 -6.00 -7.92 4.49
N ALA A 316 -7.31 -7.67 4.59
CA ALA A 316 -7.90 -6.38 4.23
C ALA A 316 -7.16 -5.21 4.90
N ALA A 317 -6.97 -4.10 4.19
CA ALA A 317 -6.15 -2.96 4.60
C ALA A 317 -6.59 -2.34 5.94
N TRP A 318 -7.89 -2.35 6.24
CA TRP A 318 -8.39 -1.85 7.52
C TRP A 318 -7.89 -2.64 8.73
N ARG A 319 -7.52 -3.92 8.55
CA ARG A 319 -6.89 -4.74 9.61
C ARG A 319 -5.44 -4.33 9.87
N GLY A 320 -4.82 -3.62 8.92
CA GLY A 320 -3.50 -3.01 9.03
C GLY A 320 -3.54 -1.54 9.49
N LEU A 321 -4.73 -0.99 9.79
CA LEU A 321 -4.92 0.43 10.05
C LEU A 321 -4.03 0.98 11.17
N ALA A 322 -3.71 0.16 12.17
CA ALA A 322 -2.77 0.52 13.23
C ALA A 322 -1.41 1.00 12.68
N ALA A 323 -0.89 0.38 11.62
CA ALA A 323 0.36 0.79 11.01
C ALA A 323 0.26 2.10 10.20
N LEU A 324 -0.96 2.53 9.87
CA LEU A 324 -1.24 3.77 9.14
C LEU A 324 -1.61 4.92 10.07
N ILE A 325 -2.29 4.64 11.19
CA ILE A 325 -2.79 5.65 12.14
C ILE A 325 -1.86 5.83 13.33
N ALA A 326 -1.36 4.74 13.93
CA ALA A 326 -0.65 4.84 15.19
C ALA A 326 0.61 5.69 15.01
N PRO A 327 0.78 6.76 15.82
CA PRO A 327 1.98 7.58 15.76
C PRO A 327 3.20 6.73 16.14
N ARG A 328 4.40 7.22 15.77
CA ARG A 328 5.68 6.59 16.11
C ARG A 328 5.68 6.17 17.57
N ASP A 329 5.73 4.86 17.78
CA ASP A 329 5.45 4.24 19.06
C ASP A 329 6.54 4.60 20.07
N HIS A 330 6.31 5.62 20.90
CA HIS A 330 7.16 5.94 22.05
C HIS A 330 6.69 5.24 23.33
N ASN A 331 5.48 4.66 23.35
CA ASN A 331 4.84 4.13 24.58
C ASN A 331 4.71 2.60 24.65
N THR A 332 4.84 1.85 23.55
CA THR A 332 4.83 0.36 23.61
C THR A 332 6.24 -0.26 23.64
N ALA A 333 7.27 0.51 23.25
CA ALA A 333 8.65 0.08 23.40
C ALA A 333 9.05 0.19 24.89
N PRO A 334 9.71 -0.83 25.49
CA PRO A 334 10.37 -0.67 26.78
C PRO A 334 11.23 0.60 26.75
N ARG A 335 11.18 1.44 27.81
CA ARG A 335 11.91 2.73 27.88
C ARG A 335 13.33 2.57 27.32
N GLY A 336 13.62 3.26 26.22
CA GLY A 336 14.95 3.28 25.58
C GLY A 336 15.12 2.40 24.34
N GLU A 337 14.13 1.59 23.96
CA GLU A 337 14.18 0.83 22.70
C GLU A 337 13.60 1.59 21.51
N PRO A 338 14.19 1.45 20.30
CA PRO A 338 13.64 2.05 19.09
C PRO A 338 12.28 1.40 18.71
N PRO A 339 11.36 2.17 18.08
CA PRO A 339 10.04 1.66 17.69
C PRO A 339 10.12 0.39 16.85
N SER A 340 9.18 -0.54 17.09
CA SER A 340 9.12 -1.78 16.29
C SER A 340 8.56 -1.53 14.88
N ARG A 341 7.78 -0.46 14.70
CA ARG A 341 7.17 -0.05 13.43
C ARG A 341 7.20 1.47 13.30
N LEU A 342 7.25 1.94 12.06
CA LEU A 342 7.10 3.36 11.73
C LEU A 342 5.98 3.52 10.71
N ARG A 343 5.16 4.53 10.94
CA ARG A 343 4.12 5.00 10.03
C ARG A 343 4.76 5.47 8.71
N PRO A 344 4.07 5.35 7.55
CA PRO A 344 4.59 5.91 6.31
C PRO A 344 4.75 7.43 6.40
N GLY A 345 5.85 7.95 5.88
CA GLY A 345 6.15 9.39 5.89
C GLY A 345 5.09 10.24 5.19
N LEU A 346 4.40 9.68 4.18
CA LEU A 346 3.24 10.30 3.55
C LEU A 346 2.09 10.54 4.54
N VAL A 347 1.85 9.60 5.46
CA VAL A 347 0.76 9.75 6.42
C VAL A 347 1.18 10.68 7.56
N ASP A 348 2.47 10.71 7.93
CA ASP A 348 3.05 11.73 8.82
C ASP A 348 2.88 13.14 8.19
N TRP A 349 3.12 13.28 6.88
CA TRP A 349 2.90 14.52 6.13
C TRP A 349 1.45 15.00 6.21
N ILE A 350 0.49 14.11 5.97
CA ILE A 350 -0.94 14.44 6.07
C ILE A 350 -1.31 14.82 7.51
N ALA A 351 -0.77 14.11 8.51
CA ALA A 351 -0.95 14.46 9.92
C ALA A 351 -0.48 15.90 10.21
N ARG A 352 0.66 16.31 9.65
CA ARG A 352 1.18 17.66 9.76
C ARG A 352 0.22 18.69 9.15
N LEU A 353 -0.28 18.45 7.93
CA LEU A 353 -1.24 19.34 7.27
C LEU A 353 -2.51 19.59 8.09
N ILE A 354 -2.96 18.58 8.85
CA ILE A 354 -4.13 18.68 9.73
C ILE A 354 -3.80 19.43 11.00
N ASN A 355 -2.68 19.11 11.65
CA ASN A 355 -2.27 19.75 12.90
C ASN A 355 -2.06 21.27 12.71
N GLU A 356 -1.56 21.66 11.54
CA GLU A 356 -1.36 23.06 11.15
C GLU A 356 -2.61 23.70 10.52
N ARG A 357 -3.73 22.98 10.48
CA ARG A 357 -5.05 23.43 9.99
C ARG A 357 -5.07 23.91 8.54
N VAL A 358 -4.18 23.37 7.71
CA VAL A 358 -4.18 23.63 6.26
C VAL A 358 -5.29 22.84 5.57
N LEU A 359 -5.50 21.59 6.02
CA LEU A 359 -6.62 20.76 5.54
C LEU A 359 -7.87 20.93 6.41
N PRO A 360 -9.08 20.89 5.83
CA PRO A 360 -10.32 20.90 6.60
C PRO A 360 -10.46 19.65 7.49
N ASP A 361 -10.81 19.82 8.77
CA ASP A 361 -10.93 18.72 9.75
C ASP A 361 -11.91 17.59 9.34
N ARG A 362 -12.92 17.93 8.52
CA ARG A 362 -13.94 16.98 8.04
C ARG A 362 -13.58 16.31 6.72
N MET A 363 -12.41 16.61 6.15
CA MET A 363 -11.99 16.03 4.89
C MET A 363 -11.87 14.50 5.04
N LEU A 364 -12.48 13.78 4.10
CA LEU A 364 -12.24 12.35 3.93
C LEU A 364 -11.12 12.17 2.93
N ILE A 365 -10.16 11.33 3.29
CA ILE A 365 -9.12 10.87 2.38
C ILE A 365 -9.19 9.36 2.26
N ARG A 366 -8.80 8.86 1.10
CA ARG A 366 -8.66 7.43 0.87
C ARG A 366 -7.18 7.06 0.86
N ILE A 367 -6.76 6.29 1.85
CA ILE A 367 -5.41 5.72 1.89
C ILE A 367 -5.44 4.42 1.10
N ARG A 368 -4.80 4.41 -0.07
CA ARG A 368 -4.67 3.25 -0.96
C ARG A 368 -3.39 2.50 -0.64
N THR A 369 -3.45 1.18 -0.65
CA THR A 369 -2.33 0.27 -0.41
C THR A 369 -2.06 -0.56 -1.66
N TYR A 370 -0.79 -0.65 -2.05
CA TYR A 370 -0.33 -1.37 -3.25
C TYR A 370 0.81 -2.31 -2.89
N GLY A 371 0.73 -3.55 -3.33
CA GLY A 371 1.76 -4.55 -3.08
C GLY A 371 1.93 -5.53 -4.22
N VAL A 372 3.07 -6.22 -4.21
CA VAL A 372 3.32 -7.37 -5.08
C VAL A 372 3.87 -8.49 -4.23
N VAL A 373 3.23 -9.65 -4.28
CA VAL A 373 3.79 -10.88 -3.73
C VAL A 373 4.59 -11.55 -4.82
N TYR A 374 5.90 -11.58 -4.62
CA TYR A 374 6.79 -12.32 -5.50
C TYR A 374 6.94 -13.75 -5.03
N GLY A 375 6.83 -14.70 -5.95
CA GLY A 375 6.93 -16.12 -5.67
C GLY A 375 8.35 -16.64 -5.57
N THR A 376 8.56 -17.86 -6.07
CA THR A 376 9.82 -18.61 -5.98
C THR A 376 11.04 -17.73 -6.29
N GLN A 377 11.91 -17.53 -5.28
CA GLN A 377 13.13 -16.72 -5.36
C GLN A 377 12.93 -15.28 -5.87
N GLN A 378 11.74 -14.73 -5.66
CA GLN A 378 11.30 -13.45 -6.20
C GLN A 378 11.40 -13.35 -7.74
N SER A 379 11.34 -14.48 -8.46
CA SER A 379 11.56 -14.55 -9.91
C SER A 379 10.28 -14.47 -10.74
N VAL A 380 9.13 -14.57 -10.08
CA VAL A 380 7.79 -14.49 -10.65
C VAL A 380 6.91 -13.59 -9.78
N VAL A 381 5.87 -13.03 -10.38
CA VAL A 381 4.79 -12.34 -9.65
C VAL A 381 3.73 -13.39 -9.36
N ASP A 382 3.44 -13.65 -8.09
CA ASP A 382 2.35 -14.55 -7.69
C ASP A 382 1.03 -13.78 -7.61
N GLU A 383 1.06 -12.58 -7.02
CA GLU A 383 -0.13 -11.76 -6.80
C GLU A 383 0.20 -10.27 -6.79
N ILE A 384 -0.70 -9.44 -7.33
CA ILE A 384 -0.70 -7.99 -7.19
C ILE A 384 -1.85 -7.62 -6.26
N THR A 385 -1.56 -6.86 -5.21
CA THR A 385 -2.57 -6.45 -4.22
C THR A 385 -2.86 -4.97 -4.30
N GLU A 386 -4.16 -4.66 -4.20
CA GLU A 386 -4.71 -3.32 -4.09
C GLU A 386 -5.84 -3.34 -3.06
N ASP A 387 -5.82 -2.42 -2.12
CA ASP A 387 -6.94 -2.16 -1.21
C ASP A 387 -6.92 -0.67 -0.83
N ALA A 388 -7.98 -0.17 -0.19
CA ALA A 388 -8.08 1.22 0.18
C ALA A 388 -8.97 1.44 1.42
N VAL A 389 -8.50 2.25 2.36
CA VAL A 389 -9.27 2.65 3.54
C VAL A 389 -9.64 4.12 3.42
N THR A 390 -10.95 4.42 3.49
CA THR A 390 -11.42 5.80 3.56
C THR A 390 -11.57 6.20 5.03
N LEU A 391 -10.96 7.31 5.42
CA LEU A 391 -10.98 7.80 6.79
C LEU A 391 -11.05 9.33 6.82
N SER A 392 -11.62 9.86 7.90
CA SER A 392 -11.49 11.28 8.20
C SER A 392 -10.07 11.60 8.62
N VAL A 393 -9.55 12.71 8.09
CA VAL A 393 -8.23 13.22 8.42
C VAL A 393 -8.03 13.37 9.93
N VAL A 394 -9.08 13.65 10.71
CA VAL A 394 -8.99 13.77 12.18
C VAL A 394 -8.41 12.55 12.87
N LEU A 395 -8.60 11.34 12.29
CA LEU A 395 -8.03 10.11 12.85
C LEU A 395 -6.50 10.09 12.84
N LEU A 396 -5.88 10.96 12.03
CA LEU A 396 -4.45 11.09 11.88
C LEU A 396 -3.84 12.20 12.76
N SER A 397 -4.68 12.96 13.47
CA SER A 397 -4.25 14.08 14.31
C SER A 397 -3.35 13.60 15.45
N GLU A 398 -2.30 14.36 15.71
CA GLU A 398 -1.44 14.09 16.87
C GLU A 398 -1.87 14.87 18.11
N ALA A 399 -2.63 15.95 17.92
CA ALA A 399 -3.17 16.80 18.99
C ALA A 399 -4.38 16.16 19.68
N ASP A 400 -5.29 15.54 18.91
CA ASP A 400 -6.40 14.75 19.43
C ASP A 400 -6.31 13.30 18.93
N ARG A 401 -5.79 12.44 19.82
CA ARG A 401 -5.55 11.02 19.51
C ARG A 401 -6.73 10.12 19.86
N GLY A 402 -7.81 10.66 20.44
CA GLY A 402 -8.90 9.85 20.99
C GLY A 402 -9.58 8.99 19.93
N LEU A 403 -9.97 9.62 18.82
CA LEU A 403 -10.64 8.94 17.71
C LEU A 403 -9.69 8.02 16.93
N GLY A 404 -8.44 8.43 16.71
CA GLY A 404 -7.42 7.58 16.09
C GLY A 404 -7.16 6.30 16.88
N GLN A 405 -7.00 6.41 18.21
CA GLN A 405 -6.84 5.24 19.08
C GLN A 405 -8.11 4.38 19.11
N CYS A 406 -9.29 4.99 19.13
CA CYS A 406 -10.56 4.27 19.04
C CYS A 406 -10.67 3.43 17.77
N ALA A 407 -10.24 3.96 16.61
CA ALA A 407 -10.20 3.22 15.36
C ALA A 407 -9.25 2.01 15.45
N VAL A 408 -8.05 2.19 16.01
CA VAL A 408 -7.10 1.09 16.21
C VAL A 408 -7.65 0.01 17.15
N ASP A 409 -8.22 0.43 18.27
CA ASP A 409 -8.84 -0.45 19.26
C ASP A 409 -10.03 -1.23 18.66
N ALA A 410 -10.82 -0.61 17.79
CA ALA A 410 -11.92 -1.27 17.09
C ALA A 410 -11.44 -2.41 16.18
N VAL A 411 -10.25 -2.30 15.57
CA VAL A 411 -9.63 -3.42 14.85
C VAL A 411 -9.27 -4.56 15.81
N ALA A 412 -8.72 -4.25 16.98
CA ALA A 412 -8.39 -5.26 17.99
C ALA A 412 -9.65 -5.96 18.53
N ASP A 413 -10.75 -5.23 18.72
CA ASP A 413 -12.06 -5.78 19.06
C ASP A 413 -12.52 -6.80 17.99
N ALA A 414 -12.35 -6.47 16.70
CA ALA A 414 -12.66 -7.36 15.59
C ALA A 414 -11.80 -8.63 15.59
N GLU A 415 -10.48 -8.49 15.69
CA GLU A 415 -9.52 -9.61 15.67
C GLU A 415 -9.76 -10.60 16.82
N THR A 416 -10.03 -10.09 18.02
CA THR A 416 -10.32 -10.94 19.20
C THR A 416 -11.68 -11.64 19.06
N ALA A 417 -12.71 -10.95 18.57
CA ALA A 417 -14.03 -11.52 18.37
C ALA A 417 -14.06 -12.56 17.24
N VAL A 418 -13.37 -12.33 16.12
CA VAL A 418 -13.21 -13.31 15.03
C VAL A 418 -12.38 -14.52 15.50
N THR A 419 -11.39 -14.30 16.38
CA THR A 419 -10.67 -15.41 17.02
C THR A 419 -11.60 -16.28 17.88
N ALA A 420 -12.57 -15.68 18.58
CA ALA A 420 -13.60 -16.44 19.28
C ALA A 420 -14.49 -17.25 18.33
N LEU A 421 -14.84 -16.70 17.16
CA LEU A 421 -15.59 -17.41 16.12
C LEU A 421 -14.81 -18.60 15.53
N GLY A 422 -13.51 -18.43 15.24
CA GLY A 422 -12.65 -19.54 14.83
C GLY A 422 -12.55 -20.64 15.89
N ALA A 423 -12.50 -20.26 17.18
CA ALA A 423 -12.53 -21.21 18.28
C ALA A 423 -13.86 -21.98 18.39
N LEU A 424 -14.99 -21.36 18.01
CA LEU A 424 -16.28 -22.07 17.90
C LEU A 424 -16.21 -23.14 16.81
N ALA A 425 -15.77 -22.78 15.60
CA ALA A 425 -15.66 -23.72 14.49
C ALA A 425 -14.71 -24.89 14.82
N ALA A 426 -13.59 -24.58 15.47
CA ALA A 426 -12.68 -25.60 15.99
C ALA A 426 -13.35 -26.54 17.00
N ALA A 427 -14.12 -26.00 17.94
CA ALA A 427 -14.84 -26.80 18.93
C ALA A 427 -15.93 -27.67 18.30
N LEU A 428 -16.63 -27.18 17.27
CA LEU A 428 -17.62 -27.96 16.52
C LEU A 428 -16.96 -29.12 15.76
N ALA A 429 -15.83 -28.87 15.11
CA ALA A 429 -15.04 -29.90 14.43
C ALA A 429 -14.50 -30.95 15.42
N GLN A 430 -14.01 -30.52 16.59
CA GLN A 430 -13.60 -31.43 17.66
C GLN A 430 -14.78 -32.27 18.16
N ALA A 431 -15.96 -31.68 18.35
CA ALA A 431 -17.15 -32.41 18.76
C ALA A 431 -17.57 -33.46 17.72
N SER A 432 -17.39 -33.20 16.42
CA SER A 432 -17.63 -34.18 15.34
C SER A 432 -16.46 -35.12 15.05
N GLY A 433 -15.28 -34.90 15.64
CA GLY A 433 -14.10 -35.75 15.42
C GLY A 433 -13.40 -35.51 14.10
N SER A 434 -13.64 -34.34 13.53
CA SER A 434 -13.09 -33.93 12.25
C SER A 434 -11.79 -33.15 12.47
N GLU A 435 -11.06 -32.94 11.38
CA GLU A 435 -9.93 -32.04 11.35
C GLU A 435 -10.35 -30.60 11.72
N VAL A 436 -9.52 -29.92 12.51
CA VAL A 436 -9.87 -28.65 13.18
C VAL A 436 -9.47 -27.41 12.41
N GLU A 437 -8.31 -27.44 11.72
CA GLU A 437 -7.70 -26.22 11.17
C GLU A 437 -8.50 -25.64 10.00
N ALA A 438 -8.88 -26.45 9.01
CA ALA A 438 -9.64 -25.94 7.85
C ALA A 438 -11.00 -25.29 8.23
N PRO A 439 -11.86 -25.89 9.09
CA PRO A 439 -13.09 -25.22 9.55
C PRO A 439 -12.84 -23.94 10.35
N LYS A 440 -11.78 -23.92 11.17
CA LYS A 440 -11.38 -22.76 11.97
C LYS A 440 -10.97 -21.59 11.08
N ASP A 441 -10.13 -21.84 10.07
CA ASP A 441 -9.67 -20.81 9.14
C ASP A 441 -10.82 -20.30 8.27
N THR A 442 -11.66 -21.21 7.75
CA THR A 442 -12.89 -20.85 7.02
C THR A 442 -13.80 -19.93 7.83
N ALA A 443 -13.98 -20.21 9.13
CA ALA A 443 -14.81 -19.38 10.00
C ALA A 443 -14.17 -18.01 10.30
N ARG A 444 -12.82 -17.94 10.36
CA ARG A 444 -12.11 -16.66 10.50
C ARG A 444 -12.28 -15.81 9.25
N ASP A 445 -12.13 -16.39 8.06
CA ASP A 445 -12.30 -15.70 6.79
C ASP A 445 -13.73 -15.17 6.62
N LEU A 446 -14.73 -16.01 6.94
CA LEU A 446 -16.14 -15.60 6.97
C LEU A 446 -16.38 -14.45 7.97
N GLY A 447 -15.76 -14.53 9.15
CA GLY A 447 -15.84 -13.50 10.18
C GLY A 447 -15.27 -12.15 9.72
N PHE A 448 -14.06 -12.14 9.17
CA PHE A 448 -13.45 -10.91 8.66
C PHE A 448 -14.18 -10.38 7.43
N GLY A 449 -14.57 -11.24 6.49
CA GLY A 449 -15.35 -10.85 5.32
C GLY A 449 -16.69 -10.20 5.69
N ALA A 450 -17.36 -10.70 6.73
CA ALA A 450 -18.61 -10.12 7.21
C ALA A 450 -18.44 -8.80 7.99
N LEU A 451 -17.27 -8.55 8.57
CA LEU A 451 -16.96 -7.31 9.30
C LEU A 451 -16.34 -6.22 8.41
N ASP A 452 -15.83 -6.57 7.23
CA ASP A 452 -15.13 -5.66 6.32
C ASP A 452 -15.98 -4.42 5.96
N GLY A 453 -17.14 -4.62 5.32
CA GLY A 453 -18.06 -3.54 4.98
C GLY A 453 -18.49 -2.69 6.19
N PRO A 454 -19.01 -3.31 7.27
CA PRO A 454 -19.40 -2.59 8.48
C PRO A 454 -18.27 -1.75 9.10
N TYR A 455 -17.04 -2.27 9.17
CA TYR A 455 -15.92 -1.55 9.75
C TYR A 455 -15.56 -0.32 8.90
N ARG A 456 -15.48 -0.48 7.58
CA ARG A 456 -15.16 0.63 6.66
C ARG A 456 -16.22 1.73 6.71
N ALA A 457 -17.49 1.36 6.78
CA ALA A 457 -18.59 2.31 6.92
C ALA A 457 -18.52 3.06 8.26
N TRP A 458 -18.26 2.34 9.35
CA TRP A 458 -18.08 2.94 10.68
C TRP A 458 -16.90 3.90 10.72
N LEU A 459 -15.74 3.50 10.17
CA LEU A 459 -14.53 4.32 10.15
C LEU A 459 -14.72 5.61 9.37
N ALA A 460 -15.38 5.55 8.21
CA ALA A 460 -15.66 6.72 7.38
C ALA A 460 -16.70 7.66 8.00
N ALA A 461 -17.47 7.19 8.98
CA ALA A 461 -18.47 7.96 9.69
C ALA A 461 -17.95 8.64 10.97
N LEU A 462 -16.67 8.47 11.32
CA LEU A 462 -16.05 9.18 12.44
C LEU A 462 -15.72 10.61 12.05
N HIS A 463 -16.15 11.57 12.86
CA HIS A 463 -15.99 13.01 12.63
C HIS A 463 -15.36 13.72 13.82
N PRO A 464 -14.77 14.92 13.60
CA PRO A 464 -14.35 15.79 14.69
C PRO A 464 -15.48 16.06 15.70
N GLY A 465 -15.20 15.83 16.99
CA GLY A 465 -16.14 16.04 18.09
C GLY A 465 -16.96 14.81 18.50
N ASP A 466 -16.85 13.68 17.79
CA ASP A 466 -17.46 12.43 18.23
C ASP A 466 -16.83 11.93 19.54
N ASP A 467 -17.65 11.35 20.43
CA ASP A 467 -17.15 10.69 21.64
C ASP A 467 -16.55 9.32 21.28
N PRO A 468 -15.23 9.10 21.46
CA PRO A 468 -14.58 7.84 21.13
C PRO A 468 -15.21 6.63 21.81
N GLN A 469 -15.70 6.77 23.05
CA GLN A 469 -16.29 5.64 23.78
C GLN A 469 -17.65 5.24 23.21
N GLN A 470 -18.48 6.22 22.86
CA GLN A 470 -19.76 5.97 22.20
C GLN A 470 -19.56 5.37 20.80
N ALA A 471 -18.62 5.89 20.02
CA ALA A 471 -18.27 5.36 18.71
C ALA A 471 -17.81 3.90 18.80
N ARG A 472 -16.93 3.57 19.77
CA ARG A 472 -16.48 2.19 20.01
C ARG A 472 -17.63 1.28 20.46
N ALA A 473 -18.55 1.75 21.29
CA ALA A 473 -19.71 0.96 21.72
C ALA A 473 -20.61 0.60 20.52
N GLN A 474 -20.89 1.55 19.63
CA GLN A 474 -21.66 1.30 18.40
C GLN A 474 -20.98 0.26 17.49
N TRP A 475 -19.66 0.34 17.35
CA TRP A 475 -18.87 -0.66 16.64
C TRP A 475 -19.02 -2.05 17.28
N GLN A 476 -18.78 -2.17 18.58
CA GLN A 476 -18.84 -3.46 19.27
C GLN A 476 -20.25 -4.10 19.20
N GLN A 477 -21.31 -3.30 19.26
CA GLN A 477 -22.69 -3.77 19.05
C GLN A 477 -22.88 -4.36 17.65
N THR A 478 -22.33 -3.71 16.63
CA THR A 478 -22.38 -4.19 15.24
C THR A 478 -21.56 -5.47 15.07
N ALA A 479 -20.32 -5.50 15.55
CA ALA A 479 -19.46 -6.67 15.50
C ALA A 479 -20.09 -7.87 16.22
N ARG A 480 -20.65 -7.66 17.43
CA ARG A 480 -21.32 -8.71 18.21
C ARG A 480 -22.52 -9.28 17.46
N ARG A 481 -23.41 -8.43 16.94
CA ARG A 481 -24.60 -8.89 16.19
C ARG A 481 -24.19 -9.70 14.95
N THR A 482 -23.22 -9.22 14.19
CA THR A 482 -22.74 -9.89 12.97
C THR A 482 -22.14 -11.25 13.28
N LEU A 483 -21.21 -11.33 14.23
CA LEU A 483 -20.52 -12.58 14.57
C LEU A 483 -21.41 -13.57 15.31
N ALA A 484 -22.33 -13.11 16.17
CA ALA A 484 -23.29 -13.98 16.84
C ALA A 484 -24.22 -14.69 15.83
N ARG A 485 -24.65 -13.98 14.78
CA ARG A 485 -25.43 -14.56 13.68
C ARG A 485 -24.66 -15.65 12.94
N ILE A 486 -23.38 -15.39 12.63
CA ILE A 486 -22.53 -16.39 11.97
C ILE A 486 -22.30 -17.60 12.87
N GLY A 487 -22.00 -17.37 14.16
CA GLY A 487 -21.86 -18.45 15.13
C GLY A 487 -23.11 -19.32 15.23
N ALA A 488 -24.30 -18.72 15.27
CA ALA A 488 -25.56 -19.46 15.26
C ALA A 488 -25.75 -20.30 13.98
N GLN A 489 -25.33 -19.79 12.82
CA GLN A 489 -25.36 -20.55 11.56
C GLN A 489 -24.40 -21.74 11.59
N LEU A 490 -23.17 -21.56 12.09
CA LEU A 490 -22.20 -22.66 12.24
C LEU A 490 -22.74 -23.77 13.15
N VAL A 491 -23.37 -23.39 14.27
CA VAL A 491 -23.98 -24.34 15.21
C VAL A 491 -25.18 -25.06 14.56
N ALA A 492 -26.01 -24.36 13.79
CA ALA A 492 -27.16 -24.95 13.10
C ALA A 492 -26.73 -25.95 12.00
N GLN A 493 -25.63 -25.66 11.32
CA GLN A 493 -25.03 -26.51 10.28
C GLN A 493 -24.21 -27.67 10.87
N ALA A 494 -23.93 -27.67 12.18
CA ALA A 494 -23.22 -28.76 12.82
C ALA A 494 -24.02 -30.06 12.72
N GLY A 495 -23.38 -31.10 12.18
CA GLY A 495 -23.98 -32.42 12.00
C GLY A 495 -24.32 -33.13 13.32
N GLU A 496 -25.05 -34.23 13.23
CA GLU A 496 -25.56 -34.97 14.41
C GLU A 496 -24.44 -35.43 15.35
N ALA A 497 -23.27 -35.80 14.81
CA ALA A 497 -22.10 -36.17 15.60
C ALA A 497 -21.62 -35.06 16.54
N ALA A 498 -21.69 -33.79 16.12
CA ALA A 498 -21.32 -32.65 16.97
C ALA A 498 -22.37 -32.38 18.05
N ARG A 499 -23.65 -32.74 17.81
CA ARG A 499 -24.73 -32.61 18.81
C ARG A 499 -24.65 -33.66 19.90
N GLN A 500 -24.37 -34.91 19.52
CA GLN A 500 -24.08 -36.00 20.46
C GLN A 500 -22.84 -35.65 21.31
N GLY A 501 -21.82 -35.11 20.64
CA GLY A 501 -20.59 -34.67 21.26
C GLY A 501 -19.70 -35.84 21.69
N ARG A 502 -18.56 -35.51 22.30
CA ARG A 502 -17.58 -36.48 22.76
C ARG A 502 -16.77 -35.96 23.93
N VAL A 503 -16.10 -36.87 24.62
CA VAL A 503 -15.08 -36.51 25.62
C VAL A 503 -13.79 -36.17 24.90
N ILE A 504 -13.23 -34.99 25.18
CA ILE A 504 -11.91 -34.56 24.74
C ILE A 504 -10.97 -34.41 25.94
N GLU A 505 -9.70 -34.73 25.75
CA GLU A 505 -8.65 -34.48 26.75
C GLU A 505 -8.15 -33.04 26.67
N LEU A 506 -7.99 -32.42 27.84
CA LEU A 506 -7.48 -31.05 27.96
C LEU A 506 -5.95 -31.07 28.08
N ALA A 507 -5.29 -30.09 27.46
CA ALA A 507 -3.82 -29.96 27.48
C ALA A 507 -3.20 -29.82 28.88
N LYS A 508 -3.98 -29.45 29.91
CA LYS A 508 -3.54 -29.31 31.30
C LYS A 508 -3.92 -30.51 32.19
N GLY A 509 -4.35 -31.63 31.58
CA GLY A 509 -4.95 -32.75 32.27
C GLY A 509 -6.44 -32.53 32.55
N GLY A 510 -7.24 -33.59 32.44
CA GLY A 510 -8.69 -33.58 32.63
C GLY A 510 -9.47 -33.89 31.35
N GLN A 511 -10.72 -34.34 31.53
CA GLN A 511 -11.64 -34.70 30.46
C GLN A 511 -12.80 -33.71 30.39
N LEU A 512 -13.21 -33.35 29.18
CA LEU A 512 -14.32 -32.45 28.94
C LEU A 512 -15.30 -33.08 27.94
N TRP A 513 -16.57 -33.19 28.32
CA TRP A 513 -17.62 -33.43 27.33
C TRP A 513 -17.82 -32.16 26.49
N LEU A 514 -17.53 -32.25 25.19
CA LEU A 514 -17.74 -31.20 24.21
C LEU A 514 -18.83 -31.60 23.22
N ASN A 515 -19.88 -30.77 23.13
CA ASN A 515 -20.95 -30.84 22.14
C ASN A 515 -21.27 -29.45 21.58
N SER A 516 -22.10 -29.36 20.54
CA SER A 516 -22.45 -28.10 19.88
C SER A 516 -23.07 -27.06 20.82
N ALA A 517 -23.92 -27.47 21.78
CA ALA A 517 -24.53 -26.57 22.76
C ALA A 517 -23.49 -25.96 23.72
N SER A 518 -22.56 -26.79 24.23
CA SER A 518 -21.48 -26.34 25.11
C SER A 518 -20.46 -25.44 24.37
N ALA A 519 -20.21 -25.73 23.09
CA ALA A 519 -19.36 -24.92 22.22
C ALA A 519 -19.99 -23.54 21.96
N ASP A 520 -21.29 -23.49 21.64
CA ASP A 520 -22.05 -22.26 21.46
C ASP A 520 -22.09 -21.40 22.73
N LEU A 521 -22.36 -22.00 23.90
CA LEU A 521 -22.34 -21.28 25.17
C LEU A 521 -20.97 -20.63 25.45
N ARG A 522 -19.87 -21.38 25.23
CA ARG A 522 -18.51 -20.84 25.38
C ARG A 522 -18.23 -19.71 24.41
N PHE A 523 -18.66 -19.87 23.15
CA PHE A 523 -18.53 -18.84 22.14
C PHE A 523 -19.26 -17.55 22.54
N ARG A 524 -20.53 -17.64 22.95
CA ARG A 524 -21.32 -16.47 23.37
C ARG A 524 -20.70 -15.76 24.58
N THR A 525 -20.25 -16.53 25.57
CA THR A 525 -19.55 -15.99 26.74
C THR A 525 -18.26 -15.27 26.34
N ARG A 526 -17.44 -15.90 25.49
CA ARG A 526 -16.19 -15.30 25.01
C ARG A 526 -16.44 -14.07 24.13
N LEU A 527 -17.45 -14.11 23.27
CA LEU A 527 -17.82 -12.99 22.41
C LEU A 527 -18.24 -11.77 23.24
N ASN A 528 -19.03 -11.97 24.30
CA ASN A 528 -19.41 -10.89 25.22
C ASN A 528 -18.19 -10.36 26.01
N ALA A 529 -17.25 -11.21 26.37
CA ALA A 529 -16.02 -10.79 27.05
C ALA A 529 -15.08 -9.99 26.13
N CYS A 530 -15.01 -10.34 24.84
CA CYS A 530 -14.25 -9.61 23.84
C CYS A 530 -14.89 -8.26 23.46
N LEU A 531 -16.22 -8.14 23.57
CA LEU A 531 -16.99 -6.97 23.15
C LEU A 531 -17.82 -6.41 24.33
N PRO A 532 -17.17 -5.92 25.41
CA PRO A 532 -17.85 -5.52 26.65
C PRO A 532 -18.80 -4.32 26.50
N LEU A 533 -18.51 -3.38 25.60
CA LEU A 533 -19.31 -2.19 25.33
C LEU A 533 -20.55 -2.51 24.47
N ALA A 534 -20.68 -3.73 23.97
CA ALA A 534 -21.84 -4.16 23.20
C ALA A 534 -23.10 -4.41 24.06
N SER A 535 -22.96 -4.44 25.38
CA SER A 535 -24.10 -4.54 26.30
C SER A 535 -24.50 -3.14 26.78
N PRO A 536 -25.80 -2.80 26.84
CA PRO A 536 -26.21 -1.53 27.42
C PRO A 536 -25.69 -1.44 28.87
N PRO A 537 -25.32 -0.24 29.36
CA PRO A 537 -24.99 -0.08 30.77
C PRO A 537 -26.16 -0.60 31.60
N ALA A 538 -25.85 -1.39 32.63
CA ALA A 538 -26.88 -1.87 33.54
C ALA A 538 -27.66 -0.66 34.08
N PRO A 539 -29.01 -0.66 34.09
CA PRO A 539 -29.77 0.40 34.71
C PRO A 539 -29.48 0.37 36.22
N GLY A 540 -28.60 1.25 36.71
CA GLY A 540 -28.30 1.29 38.15
C GLY A 540 -26.98 1.92 38.62
N SER A 541 -26.32 2.78 37.83
CA SER A 541 -25.22 3.60 38.36
C SER A 541 -25.42 5.08 38.02
N GLU A 542 -26.54 5.64 38.47
CA GLU A 542 -26.56 7.07 38.80
C GLU A 542 -25.74 7.23 40.08
N GLU A 543 -24.63 7.98 39.98
CA GLU A 543 -23.93 8.50 41.15
C GLU A 543 -24.93 9.31 41.99
N SER A 544 -25.31 8.77 43.15
CA SER A 544 -26.02 9.54 44.16
C SER A 544 -25.07 10.61 44.72
N PRO A 545 -25.43 11.90 44.69
CA PRO A 545 -24.57 12.95 45.23
C PRO A 545 -24.53 12.87 46.76
N GLY A 546 -23.37 12.45 47.28
CA GLY A 546 -22.80 12.74 48.59
C GLY A 546 -23.73 13.08 49.77
N GLY A 547 -24.17 12.06 50.50
CA GLY A 547 -24.64 12.21 51.89
C GLY A 547 -23.47 12.15 52.88
N ARG A 548 -23.03 13.29 53.43
CA ARG A 548 -22.09 13.33 54.58
C ARG A 548 -22.79 12.85 55.85
N PRO A 549 -22.19 11.97 56.69
CA PRO A 549 -22.75 11.66 57.99
C PRO A 549 -22.43 12.79 58.99
N ARG A 550 -23.48 13.28 59.66
CA ARG A 550 -23.36 14.12 60.87
C ARG A 550 -22.73 13.29 61.99
N LYS A 551 -21.62 13.81 62.56
CA LYS A 551 -21.13 13.39 63.87
C LYS A 551 -22.16 13.83 64.94
N VAL A 552 -22.61 12.88 65.76
CA VAL A 552 -23.28 13.16 67.03
C VAL A 552 -22.27 12.85 68.14
N SER A 553 -22.05 13.85 68.98
CA SER A 553 -21.20 13.81 70.17
C SER A 553 -21.93 13.11 71.32
N ALA A 554 -21.24 12.17 71.97
CA ALA A 554 -21.23 11.97 73.41
C ALA A 554 -19.92 11.25 73.77
#